data_AF-A0A523D6Y3-F1
#
_entry.id   AF-A0A523D6Y3-F1
#
_cell.length_a   1.000
_cell.length_b   1.000
_cell.length_c   1.000
_cell.angle_alpha   90.00
_cell.angle_beta   90.00
_cell.angle_gamma   90.00
#
_symmetry.space_group_name_H-M   'P 1'
#
loop_
_entity.id
_entity.type
_entity.pdbx_description
1 polymer ?
#
loop_
_entity_poly.entity_id
_entity_poly.type
_entity_poly.pdbx_seq_one_letter_code
_entity_poly.pdbx_strand_id
1 'polypeptide(L)' 'MSVAYLKLLGPEKDEEQVYPINSNETVVGRSSDADFVLNDLYVSRHHARIVRKNGKY' A
#
# COMPACT_ATOMS: atom_id res chain seq x y z
N MET A 1 -12.93 8.17 -14.69
CA MET A 1 -11.88 7.13 -14.53
C MET A 1 -11.74 6.88 -13.04
N SER A 2 -11.89 5.65 -12.56
CA SER A 2 -11.72 5.34 -11.12
C SER A 2 -10.24 5.21 -10.78
N VAL A 3 -9.81 5.85 -9.69
CA VAL A 3 -8.47 5.71 -9.12
C VAL A 3 -8.59 4.74 -7.95
N ALA A 4 -7.73 3.72 -7.91
CA ALA A 4 -7.65 2.83 -6.76
C ALA A 4 -6.77 3.45 -5.68
N TYR A 5 -7.05 3.14 -4.43
CA TYR A 5 -6.29 3.63 -3.30
C TYR A 5 -6.17 2.56 -2.22
N LEU A 6 -5.13 2.65 -1.41
CA LEU A 6 -5.00 1.93 -0.15
C LEU A 6 -5.50 2.81 0.98
N LYS A 7 -6.39 2.28 1.81
CA LYS A 7 -6.80 2.91 3.06
C LYS A 7 -6.16 2.14 4.21
N LEU A 8 -5.35 2.82 5.02
CA LEU A 8 -4.73 2.20 6.18
C LEU A 8 -5.68 2.29 7.38
N LEU A 9 -6.18 1.14 7.84
CA LEU A 9 -7.07 1.03 8.99
C LEU A 9 -6.24 0.76 10.25
N GLY A 10 -6.57 1.42 11.36
CA GLY A 10 -5.93 1.21 12.65
C GLY A 10 -6.80 1.71 13.80
N PRO A 11 -6.67 1.13 15.02
CA PRO A 11 -7.53 1.44 16.15
C PRO A 11 -7.39 2.87 16.69
N GLU A 12 -6.26 3.54 16.42
CA GLU A 12 -5.93 4.88 16.95
C GLU A 12 -5.82 5.95 15.85
N LYS A 13 -6.35 5.71 14.65
CA LYS A 13 -6.28 6.69 13.55
C LYS A 13 -7.58 7.48 13.46
N ASP A 14 -7.57 8.66 14.05
CA ASP A 14 -8.64 9.67 13.88
C ASP A 14 -8.68 10.24 12.45
N GLU A 15 -7.56 10.15 11.72
CA GLU A 15 -7.45 10.64 10.35
C GLU A 15 -7.39 9.50 9.32
N GLU A 16 -8.16 9.64 8.25
CA GLU A 16 -8.13 8.72 7.12
C GLU A 16 -6.82 8.86 6.36
N GLN A 17 -5.97 7.83 6.45
CA GLN A 17 -4.76 7.75 5.62
C GLN A 17 -5.06 6.97 4.35
N VAL A 18 -5.14 7.71 3.24
CA VAL A 18 -5.43 7.20 1.91
C VAL A 18 -4.24 7.42 0.99
N TYR A 19 -3.82 6.37 0.30
CA TYR A 19 -2.65 6.36 -0.59
C TYR A 19 -3.08 5.97 -2.00
N PRO A 20 -2.94 6.86 -3.00
CA PRO A 20 -3.34 6.54 -4.38
C PRO A 20 -2.43 5.49 -4.99
N ILE A 21 -3.03 4.52 -5.71
CA ILE A 21 -2.31 3.52 -6.50
C ILE A 21 -2.27 4.00 -7.95
N ASN A 22 -1.10 4.49 -8.36
CA ASN A 22 -0.89 5.06 -9.70
C ASN A 22 -0.06 4.16 -10.62
N SER A 23 0.52 3.08 -10.08
CA SER A 23 1.44 2.18 -10.78
C SER A 23 0.78 0.84 -11.10
N ASN A 24 1.31 0.13 -12.10
CA ASN A 24 0.88 -1.25 -12.41
C ASN A 24 1.29 -2.24 -11.33
N GLU A 25 2.27 -1.87 -10.52
CA GLU A 25 2.75 -2.64 -9.40
C GLU A 25 3.00 -1.70 -8.23
N THR A 26 2.63 -2.12 -7.02
CA THR A 26 2.86 -1.38 -5.79
C THR A 26 3.33 -2.37 -4.73
N VAL A 27 4.52 -2.13 -4.19
CA VAL A 27 5.13 -2.94 -3.14
C VAL A 27 4.75 -2.38 -1.77
N VAL A 28 4.24 -3.25 -0.91
CA VAL A 28 3.98 -2.96 0.51
C VAL A 28 5.05 -3.65 1.34
N GLY A 29 5.69 -2.92 2.25
CA GLY A 29 6.71 -3.48 3.13
C GLY A 29 7.24 -2.48 4.13
N ARG A 30 8.10 -2.91 5.06
CA ARG A 30 8.70 -2.01 6.05
C ARG A 30 9.96 -1.28 5.56
N SER A 31 10.52 -1.73 4.45
CA SER A 31 11.75 -1.16 3.92
C SER A 31 11.47 0.17 3.24
N SER A 32 12.43 1.10 3.31
CA SER A 32 12.27 2.46 2.76
C SER A 32 12.21 2.51 1.23
N ASP A 33 12.54 1.40 0.56
CA ASP A 33 12.43 1.20 -0.89
C ASP A 33 11.07 0.61 -1.32
N ALA A 34 10.15 0.34 -0.39
CA ALA A 34 8.78 -0.04 -0.74
C ALA A 34 7.96 1.20 -1.15
N ASP A 35 7.03 1.04 -2.09
CA ASP A 35 6.11 2.11 -2.50
C ASP A 35 5.18 2.54 -1.35
N PHE A 36 4.76 1.56 -0.53
CA PHE A 36 3.97 1.78 0.67
C PHE A 36 4.69 1.24 1.90
N VAL A 37 5.32 2.16 2.64
CA VAL A 37 6.12 1.84 3.81
C VAL A 37 5.22 1.68 5.04
N LEU A 38 5.19 0.47 5.59
CA LEU A 38 4.59 0.15 6.88
C LEU A 38 5.70 -0.03 7.92
N ASN A 39 5.92 0.98 8.75
CA ASN A 39 6.97 0.97 9.77
C ASN A 39 6.59 0.08 10.96
N ASP A 40 6.64 -1.23 10.77
CA ASP A 40 6.34 -2.25 11.77
C ASP A 40 7.37 -3.38 11.69
N LEU A 41 7.84 -3.84 12.85
CA LEU A 41 8.87 -4.89 12.96
C LEU A 41 8.38 -6.27 12.49
N TYR A 42 7.07 -6.52 12.52
CA TYR A 42 6.46 -7.77 12.05
C TYR A 42 6.20 -7.79 10.54
N VAL A 43 6.30 -6.64 9.88
CA VAL A 43 6.18 -6.55 8.42
C VAL A 43 7.53 -6.87 7.77
N SER A 44 7.50 -7.64 6.67
CA SER A 44 8.71 -7.97 5.91
C SER A 44 9.23 -6.75 5.15
N ARG A 45 10.52 -6.73 4.80
CA ARG A 45 11.10 -5.64 3.98
C ARG A 45 10.30 -5.39 2.70
N HIS A 46 9.94 -6.48 2.01
CA HIS A 46 9.02 -6.53 0.87
C HIS A 46 7.97 -7.60 1.20
N HIS A 47 6.80 -7.17 1.68
CA HIS A 47 5.83 -8.07 2.29
C HIS A 47 4.75 -8.52 1.31
N ALA A 48 4.24 -7.59 0.49
CA ALA A 48 3.24 -7.89 -0.53
C ALA A 48 3.44 -7.03 -1.78
N ARG A 49 2.86 -7.47 -2.90
CA ARG A 49 2.79 -6.73 -4.15
C ARG A 49 1.34 -6.69 -4.61
N ILE A 50 0.85 -5.49 -4.91
CA ILE A 50 -0.45 -5.27 -5.55
C ILE A 50 -0.17 -5.07 -7.03
N VAL A 51 -0.77 -5.89 -7.89
CA VAL A 51 -0.46 -5.91 -9.32
C VAL A 51 -1.73 -5.66 -10.13
N ARG A 52 -1.71 -4.61 -10.95
CA ARG A 52 -2.78 -4.34 -11.89
C ARG A 52 -2.62 -5.21 -13.14
N LYS A 53 -3.54 -6.15 -13.35
CA LYS A 53 -3.59 -7.01 -14.53
C LYS A 53 -4.96 -6.94 -15.20
N ASN A 54 -4.99 -6.75 -16.53
CA ASN A 54 -6.23 -6.66 -17.31
C ASN A 54 -7.23 -5.62 -16.77
N GLY A 55 -6.72 -4.49 -16.29
CA GLY A 55 -7.54 -3.40 -15.72
C GLY A 55 -8.04 -3.64 -14.30
N LYS A 56 -7.71 -4.76 -13.66
CA LYS A 56 -8.09 -5.13 -12.29
C LYS A 56 -6.85 -5.21 -11.40
N TYR A 57 -7.01 -4.98 -10.10
CA TYR A 57 -5.99 -5.21 -9.07
C TYR A 57 -6.19 -6.57 -8.42
#